data_AF-A0A924RJG3-F1
#
_entry.id   AF-A0A924RJG3-F1
#
_cell.length_a   1.000
_cell.length_b   1.000
_cell.length_c   1.000
_cell.angle_alpha   90.00
_cell.angle_beta   90.00
_cell.angle_gamma   90.00
#
_symmetry.space_group_name_H-M   'P 1'
#
loop_
_entity.id
_entity.type
_entity.pdbx_description
1 polymer ?
#
loop_
_entity_poly.entity_id
_entity_poly.type
_entity_poly.pdbx_seq_one_letter_code
_entity_poly.pdbx_strand_id
1 'polypeptide(L)'
;MSTLPAVLRRAGATATCLLVALPLALALGPPAPAEDASTARAQARTAAAQVTALTADVQRAQAAYDDALAAVGQQVTGSVIAQTLREDSRTAARQAQDDQTNTARALYMTGGPGALLSTLFAADDVNDLVARTVAVDPVLPAGQDTAVSAAAAPGAAAAR
;
A
#
# COMPACT_ATOMS: atom_id res chain seq x y z
N MET A 1 -19.92 0.51 2.49
CA MET A 1 -20.32 0.41 3.92
C MET A 1 -19.24 -0.38 4.63
N SER A 2 -18.34 0.30 5.32
CA SER A 2 -17.23 -0.32 6.06
C SER A 2 -17.09 0.42 7.38
N THR A 3 -17.36 -0.28 8.47
CA THR A 3 -17.36 0.23 9.84
C THR A 3 -15.96 0.15 10.41
N LEU A 4 -15.27 1.29 10.48
CA LEU A 4 -14.01 1.44 11.21
C LEU A 4 -14.28 1.41 12.72
N PRO A 5 -13.57 0.58 13.51
CA PRO A 5 -13.81 0.46 14.95
C PRO A 5 -13.30 1.69 15.73
N ALA A 6 -14.22 2.32 16.44
CA ALA A 6 -14.09 3.50 17.27
C ALA A 6 -13.42 3.24 18.65
N VAL A 7 -12.26 2.57 18.68
CA VAL A 7 -11.66 2.10 19.96
C VAL A 7 -10.42 2.90 20.40
N LEU A 8 -9.86 3.80 19.59
CA LEU A 8 -8.60 4.50 19.93
C LEU A 8 -8.76 5.92 20.53
N ARG A 9 -9.95 6.30 21.00
CA ARG A 9 -10.21 7.67 21.49
C ARG A 9 -10.41 7.80 23.01
N ARG A 10 -10.10 6.76 23.79
CA ARG A 10 -10.18 6.75 25.26
C ARG A 10 -8.85 6.31 25.88
N ALA A 11 -7.80 7.10 25.70
CA ALA A 11 -6.55 6.97 26.45
C ALA A 11 -5.81 8.32 26.58
N GLY A 12 -6.55 9.43 26.64
CA GLY A 12 -5.97 10.78 26.61
C GLY A 12 -6.59 11.75 27.62
N ALA A 13 -7.08 11.25 28.76
CA ALA A 13 -7.63 12.08 29.81
C ALA A 13 -7.44 11.41 31.17
N THR A 14 -6.32 11.71 31.84
CA THR A 14 -6.18 11.87 33.32
C THR A 14 -4.70 11.77 33.74
N ALA A 15 -3.88 12.82 33.52
CA ALA A 15 -2.60 12.96 34.24
C ALA A 15 -1.97 14.37 34.11
N THR A 16 -2.77 15.44 34.01
CA THR A 16 -2.24 16.81 33.98
C THR A 16 -3.07 17.70 34.90
N CYS A 17 -3.09 17.35 36.18
CA CYS A 17 -3.48 18.25 37.24
C CYS A 17 -2.55 18.01 38.43
N LEU A 18 -2.14 19.12 39.04
CA LEU A 18 -1.52 19.23 40.35
C LEU A 18 0.03 19.24 40.41
N LEU A 19 0.68 20.28 39.88
CA LEU A 19 2.06 20.60 40.27
C LEU A 19 2.41 22.11 40.13
N VAL A 20 1.47 23.00 40.44
CA VAL A 20 1.75 24.45 40.56
C VAL A 20 0.97 25.04 41.74
N ALA A 21 1.31 24.65 42.97
CA ALA A 21 0.82 25.32 44.16
C ALA A 21 1.65 24.93 45.41
N LEU A 22 2.93 25.32 45.46
CA LEU A 22 3.62 25.67 46.72
C LEU A 22 5.03 26.17 46.41
N PRO A 23 5.27 27.49 46.56
CA PRO A 23 6.35 27.83 47.48
C PRO A 23 6.07 29.17 48.17
N LEU A 24 5.23 29.20 49.22
CA LEU A 24 5.16 30.38 50.10
C LEU A 24 4.65 30.05 51.51
N ALA A 25 5.16 28.99 52.11
CA ALA A 25 4.85 28.62 53.50
C ALA A 25 6.11 28.28 54.33
N LEU A 26 7.27 28.83 53.98
CA LEU A 26 8.55 28.52 54.64
C LEU A 26 8.94 29.47 55.79
N ALA A 27 8.07 30.37 56.24
CA ALA A 27 8.51 31.44 57.15
C ALA A 27 8.29 31.21 58.66
N LEU A 28 7.39 30.33 59.12
CA LEU A 28 7.12 30.16 60.57
C LEU A 28 6.69 28.74 60.96
N GLY A 29 7.45 27.72 60.54
CA GLY A 29 7.33 26.37 61.11
C GLY A 29 8.19 26.21 62.37
N PRO A 30 7.75 25.44 63.39
CA PRO A 30 8.60 25.07 64.53
C PRO A 30 9.90 24.42 64.01
N PRO A 31 11.02 24.49 64.77
CA PRO A 31 12.29 23.90 64.35
C PRO A 31 12.04 22.43 64.00
N ALA A 32 12.17 22.11 62.71
CA ALA A 32 12.11 20.73 62.25
C ALA A 32 13.15 19.94 63.08
N PRO A 33 12.78 18.79 63.66
CA PRO A 33 13.75 17.96 64.36
C PRO A 33 14.92 17.73 63.41
N ALA A 34 16.15 17.95 63.87
CA ALA A 34 17.33 17.76 63.06
C ALA A 34 17.36 16.29 62.59
N GLU A 35 16.82 16.06 61.40
CA GLU A 35 16.90 14.78 60.73
C GLU A 35 18.39 14.47 60.63
N ASP A 36 18.79 13.36 61.23
CA ASP A 36 20.18 13.01 61.36
C ASP A 36 20.82 13.02 59.97
N ALA A 37 21.93 13.73 59.79
CA ALA A 37 22.55 13.94 58.49
C ALA A 37 22.98 12.61 57.82
N SER A 38 23.02 11.53 58.59
CA SER A 38 23.15 10.14 58.14
C SER A 38 21.94 9.68 57.31
N THR A 39 20.72 9.94 57.80
CA THR A 39 19.43 9.60 57.17
C THR A 39 19.25 10.35 55.85
N ALA A 40 19.52 11.65 55.82
CA ALA A 40 19.44 12.45 54.59
C ALA A 40 20.39 11.92 53.49
N ARG A 41 21.62 11.53 53.86
CA ARG A 41 22.58 10.93 52.91
C ARG A 41 22.11 9.55 52.42
N ALA A 42 21.50 8.75 53.28
CA ALA A 42 20.95 7.45 52.89
C ALA A 42 19.80 7.62 51.88
N GLN A 43 18.85 8.52 52.15
CA GLN A 43 17.75 8.83 51.24
C GLN A 43 18.25 9.35 49.88
N ALA A 44 19.23 10.26 49.88
CA ALA A 44 19.82 10.79 48.64
C ALA A 44 20.46 9.67 47.78
N ARG A 45 21.15 8.71 48.40
CA ARG A 45 21.72 7.54 47.68
C ARG A 45 20.63 6.66 47.09
N THR A 46 19.56 6.40 47.84
CA THR A 46 18.42 5.62 47.34
C THR A 46 17.74 6.31 46.16
N ALA A 47 17.50 7.62 46.25
CA ALA A 47 16.93 8.41 45.17
C ALA A 47 17.83 8.40 43.92
N ALA A 48 19.15 8.57 44.10
CA ALA A 48 20.10 8.48 42.99
C ALA A 48 20.10 7.10 42.31
N ALA A 49 20.00 6.02 43.08
CA ALA A 49 19.87 4.66 42.56
C ALA A 49 18.57 4.48 41.76
N GLN A 50 17.44 5.01 42.26
CA GLN A 50 16.16 4.99 41.55
C GLN A 50 16.19 5.78 40.25
N VAL A 51 16.77 6.98 40.25
CA VAL A 51 16.94 7.78 39.02
C VAL A 51 17.80 7.05 38.00
N THR A 52 18.88 6.40 38.46
CA THR A 52 19.76 5.61 37.58
C THR A 52 19.01 4.44 36.95
N ALA A 53 18.22 3.70 37.73
CA ALA A 53 17.40 2.60 37.24
C ALA A 53 16.35 3.09 36.23
N LEU A 54 15.63 4.16 36.57
CA LEU A 54 14.63 4.77 35.69
C LEU A 54 15.25 5.26 34.37
N THR A 55 16.44 5.85 34.43
CA THR A 55 17.17 6.29 33.23
C THR A 55 17.49 5.11 32.31
N ALA A 56 17.92 3.97 32.88
CA ALA A 56 18.18 2.76 32.11
C ALA A 56 16.89 2.16 31.49
N ASP A 57 15.77 2.21 32.21
CA ASP A 57 14.46 1.78 31.68
C ASP A 57 14.02 2.69 30.52
N VAL A 58 14.15 4.02 30.66
CA VAL A 58 13.80 4.98 29.62
C VAL A 58 14.66 4.78 28.36
N GLN A 59 15.97 4.57 28.52
CA GLN A 59 16.86 4.31 27.38
C GLN A 59 16.47 3.02 26.65
N ARG A 60 16.14 1.94 27.39
CA ARG A 60 15.63 0.70 26.78
C ARG A 60 14.31 0.91 26.05
N ALA A 61 13.40 1.69 26.63
CA ALA A 61 12.11 1.99 26.00
C ALA A 61 12.28 2.84 24.72
N GLN A 62 13.22 3.80 24.72
CA GLN A 62 13.55 4.59 23.54
C GLN A 62 14.15 3.71 22.43
N ALA A 63 15.10 2.84 22.76
CA ALA A 63 15.67 1.92 21.77
C ALA A 63 14.59 1.00 21.16
N ALA A 64 13.71 0.43 21.98
CA ALA A 64 12.61 -0.40 21.50
C ALA A 64 11.61 0.38 20.63
N TYR A 65 11.37 1.65 20.94
CA TYR A 65 10.54 2.53 20.12
C TYR A 65 11.18 2.81 18.76
N ASP A 66 12.47 3.13 18.73
CA ASP A 66 13.21 3.40 17.49
C ASP A 66 13.27 2.15 16.59
N ASP A 67 13.50 0.97 17.18
CA ASP A 67 13.47 -0.31 16.46
C ASP A 67 12.09 -0.59 15.86
N ALA A 68 11.03 -0.37 16.64
CA ALA A 68 9.65 -0.53 16.16
C ALA A 68 9.33 0.45 15.02
N LEU A 69 9.78 1.70 15.14
CA LEU A 69 9.58 2.72 14.10
C LEU A 69 10.31 2.35 12.81
N ALA A 70 11.55 1.86 12.92
CA ALA A 70 12.33 1.38 11.78
C ALA A 70 11.67 0.18 11.10
N ALA A 71 11.17 -0.80 11.88
CA ALA A 71 10.48 -1.97 11.35
C ALA A 71 9.19 -1.60 10.60
N VAL A 72 8.39 -0.69 11.16
CA VAL A 72 7.19 -0.16 10.48
C VAL A 72 7.57 0.57 9.19
N GLY A 73 8.61 1.39 9.22
CA GLY A 73 9.14 2.08 8.04
C GLY A 73 9.49 1.08 6.92
N GLN A 74 10.26 0.04 7.23
CA GLN A 74 10.65 -0.99 6.27
C GLN A 74 9.44 -1.76 5.71
N GLN A 75 8.48 -2.12 6.56
CA GLN A 75 7.28 -2.84 6.12
C GLN A 75 6.40 -1.99 5.20
N VAL A 76 6.21 -0.70 5.51
CA VAL A 76 5.43 0.22 4.68
C VAL A 76 6.14 0.45 3.35
N THR A 77 7.44 0.74 3.35
CA THR A 77 8.21 0.92 2.12
C THR A 77 8.17 -0.33 1.25
N GLY A 78 8.37 -1.53 1.83
CA GLY A 78 8.27 -2.79 1.11
C GLY A 78 6.88 -3.02 0.50
N SER A 79 5.82 -2.72 1.26
CA SER A 79 4.43 -2.83 0.79
C SER A 79 4.14 -1.88 -0.38
N VAL A 80 4.59 -0.62 -0.29
CA VAL A 80 4.42 0.38 -1.36
C VAL A 80 5.16 -0.05 -2.62
N ILE A 81 6.43 -0.46 -2.51
CA ILE A 81 7.22 -0.95 -3.67
C ILE A 81 6.53 -2.15 -4.32
N ALA A 82 6.08 -3.13 -3.53
CA ALA A 82 5.37 -4.29 -4.04
C ALA A 82 4.03 -3.94 -4.71
N GLN A 83 3.32 -2.92 -4.19
CA GLN A 83 2.10 -2.42 -4.81
C GLN A 83 2.38 -1.72 -6.14
N THR A 84 3.41 -0.86 -6.19
CA THR A 84 3.84 -0.19 -7.43
C THR A 84 4.23 -1.20 -8.49
N LEU A 85 5.09 -2.18 -8.17
CA LEU A 85 5.50 -3.22 -9.11
C LEU A 85 4.31 -4.04 -9.66
N ARG A 86 3.30 -4.31 -8.83
CA ARG A 86 2.07 -4.99 -9.27
C ARG A 86 1.26 -4.12 -10.23
N GLU A 87 1.15 -2.82 -9.97
CA GLU A 87 0.38 -1.92 -10.83
C GLU A 87 1.12 -1.66 -12.16
N ASP A 88 2.44 -1.53 -12.13
CA ASP A 88 3.29 -1.44 -13.33
C ASP A 88 3.14 -2.71 -14.19
N SER A 89 3.18 -3.88 -13.57
CA SER A 89 2.98 -5.16 -14.26
C SER A 89 1.59 -5.27 -14.88
N ARG A 90 0.55 -4.81 -14.19
CA ARG A 90 -0.83 -4.76 -14.74
C ARG A 90 -0.94 -3.79 -15.92
N THR A 91 -0.28 -2.64 -15.81
CA THR A 91 -0.28 -1.63 -16.89
C THR A 91 0.43 -2.17 -18.12
N ALA A 92 1.60 -2.79 -17.96
CA ALA A 92 2.32 -3.44 -19.04
C ALA A 92 1.51 -4.58 -19.68
N ALA A 93 0.81 -5.40 -18.88
CA ALA A 93 -0.06 -6.45 -19.40
C ALA A 93 -1.24 -5.90 -20.23
N ARG A 94 -1.87 -4.80 -19.79
CA ARG A 94 -2.93 -4.13 -20.56
C ARG A 94 -2.40 -3.56 -21.87
N GLN A 95 -1.25 -2.89 -21.84
CA GLN A 95 -0.60 -2.38 -23.05
C GLN A 95 -0.30 -3.49 -24.06
N ALA A 96 0.25 -4.61 -23.60
CA ALA A 96 0.51 -5.77 -24.46
C ALA A 96 -0.78 -6.34 -25.07
N GLN A 97 -1.88 -6.38 -24.30
CA GLN A 97 -3.19 -6.81 -24.79
C GLN A 97 -3.76 -5.85 -25.86
N ASP A 98 -3.61 -4.55 -25.66
CA ASP A 98 -4.03 -3.52 -26.61
C ASP A 98 -3.23 -3.64 -27.92
N ASP A 99 -1.91 -3.83 -27.83
CA ASP A 99 -1.04 -4.02 -28.99
C ASP A 99 -1.40 -5.29 -29.78
N GLN A 100 -1.70 -6.39 -29.09
CA GLN A 100 -2.17 -7.63 -29.72
C GLN A 100 -3.51 -7.43 -30.43
N THR A 101 -4.45 -6.73 -29.79
CA THR A 101 -5.77 -6.42 -30.37
C THR A 101 -5.64 -5.54 -31.61
N ASN A 102 -4.77 -4.53 -31.57
CA ASN A 102 -4.48 -3.64 -32.71
C ASN A 102 -3.84 -4.42 -33.86
N THR A 103 -2.92 -5.33 -33.56
CA THR A 103 -2.29 -6.21 -34.55
C THR A 103 -3.31 -7.13 -35.20
N ALA A 104 -4.18 -7.78 -34.42
CA ALA A 104 -5.25 -8.63 -34.93
C ALA A 104 -6.21 -7.83 -35.84
N ARG A 105 -6.59 -6.60 -35.44
CA ARG A 105 -7.40 -5.71 -36.28
C ARG A 105 -6.69 -5.36 -37.58
N ALA A 106 -5.40 -5.02 -37.54
CA ALA A 106 -4.64 -4.69 -38.74
C ALA A 106 -4.60 -5.88 -39.72
N LEU A 107 -4.32 -7.08 -39.21
CA LEU A 107 -4.31 -8.32 -40.00
C LEU A 107 -5.67 -8.60 -40.64
N TYR A 108 -6.76 -8.43 -39.88
CA TYR A 108 -8.13 -8.57 -40.40
C TYR A 108 -8.41 -7.59 -41.53
N MET A 109 -8.03 -6.31 -41.38
CA MET A 109 -8.27 -5.28 -42.39
C MET A 109 -7.42 -5.52 -43.66
N THR A 110 -6.22 -6.07 -43.54
CA THR A 110 -5.33 -6.32 -44.69
C THR A 110 -5.59 -7.65 -45.41
N GLY A 111 -5.98 -8.70 -44.69
CA GLY A 111 -6.04 -10.07 -45.21
C GLY A 111 -7.34 -10.82 -44.92
N GLY A 112 -8.33 -10.14 -44.33
CA GLY A 112 -9.63 -10.71 -44.01
C GLY A 112 -9.58 -11.82 -42.94
N PRO A 113 -10.65 -12.61 -42.82
CA PRO A 113 -10.74 -13.70 -41.83
C PRO A 113 -9.67 -14.79 -42.01
N GLY A 114 -9.26 -15.04 -43.27
CA GLY A 114 -8.26 -16.07 -43.58
C GLY A 114 -6.87 -15.76 -43.00
N ALA A 115 -6.49 -14.48 -42.97
CA ALA A 115 -5.23 -14.05 -42.38
C ALA A 115 -5.22 -14.15 -40.84
N LEU A 116 -6.38 -14.06 -40.18
CA LEU A 116 -6.49 -14.33 -38.74
C LEU A 116 -6.37 -15.82 -38.42
N LEU A 117 -6.95 -16.69 -39.25
CA LEU A 117 -6.84 -18.13 -39.04
C LEU A 117 -5.41 -18.62 -39.29
N SER A 118 -4.68 -18.04 -40.24
CA SER A 118 -3.28 -18.41 -40.47
C SER A 118 -2.37 -18.07 -39.28
N THR A 119 -2.67 -17.01 -38.52
CA THR A 119 -1.90 -16.71 -37.30
C THR A 119 -2.18 -17.69 -36.16
N LEU A 120 -3.37 -18.29 -36.10
CA LEU A 120 -3.64 -19.37 -35.13
C LEU A 120 -2.87 -20.65 -35.48
N PHE A 121 -2.77 -20.99 -36.77
CA PHE A 121 -1.97 -22.15 -37.22
C PHE A 121 -0.46 -21.93 -37.11
N ALA A 122 -0.02 -20.68 -37.02
CA ALA A 122 1.38 -20.31 -36.80
C ALA A 122 1.72 -20.12 -35.30
N ALA A 123 0.93 -20.69 -34.38
CA ALA A 123 1.24 -20.69 -32.96
C ALA A 123 2.33 -21.72 -32.65
N ASP A 124 3.32 -21.33 -31.85
CA ASP A 124 4.48 -22.19 -31.53
C ASP A 124 4.13 -23.25 -30.48
N ASP A 125 3.19 -22.95 -29.57
CA ASP A 125 2.72 -23.86 -28.54
C ASP A 125 1.25 -23.62 -28.13
N VAL A 126 0.74 -24.44 -27.21
CA VAL A 126 -0.65 -24.39 -26.75
C VAL A 126 -0.97 -23.08 -25.99
N ASN A 127 -0.02 -22.52 -25.23
CA ASN A 127 -0.24 -21.27 -24.52
C ASN A 127 -0.29 -20.08 -25.50
N ASP A 128 0.58 -20.07 -26.50
CA ASP A 128 0.55 -19.09 -27.59
C ASP A 128 -0.75 -19.17 -28.38
N LEU A 129 -1.22 -20.39 -28.71
CA LEU A 129 -2.51 -20.59 -29.37
C LEU A 129 -3.67 -20.02 -28.53
N VAL A 130 -3.70 -20.28 -27.22
CA VAL A 130 -4.73 -19.74 -26.33
C VAL A 130 -4.67 -18.22 -26.28
N ALA A 131 -3.48 -17.62 -26.16
CA ALA A 131 -3.31 -16.17 -26.15
C ALA A 131 -3.80 -15.52 -27.45
N ARG A 132 -3.43 -16.09 -28.61
CA ARG A 132 -3.89 -15.63 -29.93
C ARG A 132 -5.40 -15.78 -30.08
N THR A 133 -5.99 -16.86 -29.58
CA THR A 133 -7.44 -17.08 -29.62
C THR A 133 -8.19 -16.00 -28.83
N VAL A 134 -7.75 -15.68 -27.62
CA VAL A 134 -8.34 -14.62 -26.78
C VAL A 134 -8.19 -13.24 -27.43
N ALA A 135 -7.10 -12.97 -28.13
CA ALA A 135 -6.90 -11.71 -28.86
C ALA A 135 -7.82 -11.57 -30.09
N VAL A 136 -8.20 -12.69 -30.74
CA VAL A 136 -9.05 -12.70 -31.94
C VAL A 136 -10.54 -12.64 -31.62
N ASP A 137 -10.98 -13.23 -30.51
CA ASP A 137 -12.37 -13.29 -30.08
C ASP A 137 -13.12 -11.93 -30.13
N PRO A 138 -12.58 -10.82 -29.60
CA PRO A 138 -13.27 -9.52 -29.66
C PRO A 138 -13.34 -8.89 -31.07
N VAL A 139 -12.56 -9.37 -32.04
CA VAL A 139 -12.52 -8.81 -33.41
C VAL A 139 -13.56 -9.46 -34.34
N LEU A 140 -13.91 -10.73 -34.07
CA LEU A 140 -14.83 -11.52 -34.90
C LEU A 140 -16.27 -10.93 -35.00
N PRO A 141 -16.90 -10.45 -33.92
CA PRO A 141 -18.24 -9.87 -33.99
C PRO A 141 -18.28 -8.58 -34.82
N ALA A 142 -17.27 -7.71 -34.65
CA ALA A 142 -17.15 -6.46 -35.41
C ALA A 142 -16.98 -6.72 -36.92
N GLY A 143 -16.32 -7.83 -37.28
CA GLY A 143 -16.18 -8.27 -38.66
C GLY A 143 -17.49 -8.77 -39.29
N GLN A 144 -18.33 -9.47 -38.52
CA GLN A 144 -19.63 -9.99 -38.99
C GLN A 144 -20.59 -8.88 -39.36
N ASP A 145 -20.72 -7.83 -38.54
CA ASP A 145 -21.60 -6.70 -38.87
C ASP A 145 -21.17 -5.95 -40.13
N THR A 146 -19.85 -5.86 -40.36
CA THR A 146 -19.27 -5.23 -41.55
C THR A 146 -19.47 -6.09 -42.80
N ALA A 147 -19.30 -7.42 -42.68
CA ALA A 147 -19.55 -8.37 -43.76
C ALA A 147 -21.04 -8.46 -44.13
N VAL A 148 -21.93 -8.43 -43.13
CA VAL A 148 -23.39 -8.39 -43.34
C VAL A 148 -23.81 -7.07 -43.98
N SER A 149 -23.24 -5.93 -43.57
CA SER A 149 -23.51 -4.62 -44.20
C SER A 149 -22.98 -4.53 -45.63
N ALA A 150 -21.82 -5.11 -45.92
CA ALA A 150 -21.27 -5.20 -47.28
C ALA A 150 -22.05 -6.17 -48.17
N ALA A 151 -22.51 -7.31 -47.64
CA ALA A 151 -23.36 -8.27 -48.35
C ALA A 151 -24.80 -7.74 -48.57
N ALA A 152 -25.28 -6.87 -47.68
CA ALA A 152 -26.55 -6.15 -47.79
C ALA A 152 -26.50 -4.96 -48.76
N ALA A 153 -25.36 -4.71 -49.41
CA ALA A 153 -25.23 -3.77 -50.53
C ALA A 153 -25.17 -4.48 -51.90
N PRO A 154 -26.19 -5.25 -52.33
CA PRO A 154 -26.28 -5.68 -53.72
C PRO A 154 -26.68 -4.47 -54.58
N GLY A 155 -25.73 -3.84 -55.28
CA GLY A 155 -26.10 -2.85 -56.31
C GLY A 155 -25.02 -1.94 -56.88
N ALA A 156 -23.88 -1.71 -56.22
CA ALA A 156 -22.94 -0.68 -56.69
C ALA A 156 -21.91 -1.15 -57.74
N ALA A 157 -21.74 -2.46 -57.95
CA ALA A 157 -20.70 -3.01 -58.83
C ALA A 157 -21.20 -3.45 -60.23
N ALA A 158 -22.51 -3.38 -60.50
CA ALA A 158 -23.08 -3.75 -61.81
C ALA A 158 -23.32 -2.55 -62.75
N ALA A 159 -22.80 -1.37 -62.41
CA ALA A 159 -22.89 -0.16 -63.22
C ALA A 159 -21.49 0.42 -63.51
N ARG A 160 -20.66 -0.34 -64.24
CA ARG A 160 -19.54 0.17 -65.03
C ARG A 160 -19.37 -0.68 -66.28
#